data_AF-A0A376DIV7-F1
#
_entry.id   AF-A0A376DIV7-F1
#
_cell.length_a   1.000
_cell.length_b   1.000
_cell.length_c   1.000
_cell.angle_alpha   90.00
_cell.angle_beta   90.00
_cell.angle_gamma   90.00
#
_symmetry.space_group_name_H-M   'P 1'
#
loop_
_entity.id
_entity.type
_entity.pdbx_description
1 polymer ?
#
loop_
_entity_poly.entity_id
_entity_poly.type
_entity_poly.pdbx_seq_one_letter_code
_entity_poly.pdbx_strand_id
1 'polypeptide(L)' 'MPKGSVPALQQEMLRRVSKRYDVDVIVKSASNDGLTILRAVDKESAQEFVQETLQEVWETADDWFIR' A
#
# COMPACT_ATOMS: atom_id res chain seq x y z
N MET A 1 6.85 -10.42 9.66
CA MET A 1 5.45 -10.23 9.19
C MET A 1 4.58 -11.33 9.79
N PRO A 2 3.55 -11.00 10.57
CA PRO A 2 2.60 -11.97 11.12
C PRO A 2 1.88 -12.77 10.02
N LYS A 3 1.31 -13.93 10.39
CA LYS A 3 0.50 -14.71 9.45
C LYS A 3 -0.70 -13.86 8.98
N GLY A 4 -0.93 -13.81 7.67
CA GLY A 4 -2.02 -13.04 7.08
C GLY A 4 -1.73 -11.56 6.86
N SER A 5 -0.57 -11.03 7.29
CA SER A 5 -0.30 -9.60 7.14
C SER A 5 -0.08 -9.15 5.70
N VAL A 6 0.48 -10.00 4.83
CA VAL A 6 0.67 -9.69 3.40
C VAL A 6 -0.67 -9.48 2.67
N PRO A 7 -1.62 -10.44 2.68
CA PRO A 7 -2.91 -10.22 2.02
C PRO A 7 -3.72 -9.10 2.67
N ALA A 8 -3.64 -8.93 3.99
CA ALA A 8 -4.34 -7.85 4.68
C ALA A 8 -3.78 -6.46 4.29
N LEU A 9 -2.45 -6.31 4.24
CA LEU A 9 -1.80 -5.09 3.77
C LEU A 9 -2.16 -4.78 2.32
N GLN A 10 -2.19 -5.79 1.44
CA GLN A 10 -2.60 -5.62 0.05
C GLN A 10 -4.02 -5.08 -0.05
N GLN A 11 -4.96 -5.65 0.70
CA GLN A 11 -6.36 -5.20 0.72
C GLN A 11 -6.49 -3.78 1.26
N GLU A 12 -5.80 -3.44 2.35
CA GLU A 12 -5.89 -2.12 2.95
C GLU A 12 -5.27 -1.03 2.05
N MET A 13 -4.13 -1.32 1.43
CA MET A 13 -3.53 -0.44 0.43
C MET A 13 -4.45 -0.26 -0.78
N LEU A 14 -5.04 -1.34 -1.30
CA LEU A 14 -6.01 -1.26 -2.40
C LEU A 14 -7.19 -0.38 -2.01
N ARG A 15 -7.76 -0.55 -0.81
CA ARG A 15 -8.89 0.24 -0.31
C ARG A 15 -8.59 1.73 -0.21
N ARG A 16 -7.38 2.12 0.22
CA ARG A 16 -7.01 3.54 0.36
C ARG A 16 -6.58 4.17 -0.95
N VAL A 17 -5.76 3.49 -1.75
CA VAL A 17 -5.25 4.01 -3.02
C VAL A 17 -6.36 4.08 -4.08
N SER A 18 -7.32 3.14 -4.05
CA SER A 18 -8.48 3.15 -4.95
C SER A 18 -9.40 4.37 -4.83
N LYS A 19 -9.27 5.16 -3.76
CA LYS A 19 -10.00 6.44 -3.62
C LYS A 19 -9.59 7.47 -4.68
N ARG A 20 -8.37 7.37 -5.21
CA ARG A 20 -7.83 8.34 -6.17
C ARG A 20 -7.48 7.73 -7.53
N TYR A 21 -7.15 6.44 -7.56
CA TYR A 21 -6.69 5.78 -8.78
C TYR A 21 -7.41 4.44 -8.99
N ASP A 22 -7.76 4.13 -10.23
CA ASP A 22 -8.17 2.77 -10.60
C ASP A 22 -6.92 1.90 -10.77
N VAL A 23 -6.61 1.06 -9.78
CA VAL A 23 -5.31 0.37 -9.66
C VAL A 23 -5.42 -1.05 -9.13
N ASP A 24 -4.43 -1.85 -9.51
CA ASP A 24 -4.07 -3.08 -8.82
C ASP A 24 -2.94 -2.83 -7.82
N VAL A 25 -3.03 -3.47 -6.65
CA VAL A 25 -1.97 -3.45 -5.63
C VAL A 25 -1.42 -4.86 -5.45
N ILE A 26 -0.09 -5.00 -5.50
CA ILE A 26 0.62 -6.26 -5.29
C ILE A 26 1.58 -6.08 -4.11
N VAL A 27 1.44 -6.90 -3.09
CA VAL A 27 2.38 -6.97 -1.96
C VAL A 27 3.06 -8.33 -1.97
N LYS A 28 4.40 -8.32 -1.93
CA LYS A 28 5.20 -9.55 -1.90
C LYS A 28 6.42 -9.37 -0.99
N SER A 29 6.87 -10.46 -0.38
CA SER A 29 8.18 -10.49 0.28
C SER A 29 9.28 -10.49 -0.78
N ALA A 30 10.26 -9.60 -0.63
CA ALA A 30 11.45 -9.51 -1.47
C ALA A 30 12.70 -9.42 -0.59
N SER A 31 13.89 -9.53 -1.18
CA SER A 31 15.17 -9.37 -0.45
C SER A 31 15.39 -7.94 0.04
N ASN A 32 14.72 -6.97 -0.58
CA ASN A 32 14.85 -5.55 -0.31
C ASN A 32 13.47 -4.90 -0.28
N ASP A 33 13.33 -3.88 0.56
CA ASP A 33 12.16 -3.01 0.57
C ASP A 33 12.17 -2.12 -0.68
N GLY A 34 11.01 -1.99 -1.32
CA GLY A 34 10.86 -1.17 -2.51
C GLY A 34 9.41 -0.92 -2.87
N LEU A 35 9.14 0.29 -3.36
CA LEU A 35 7.85 0.72 -3.89
C LEU A 35 8.01 1.04 -5.38
N THR A 36 7.21 0.38 -6.22
CA THR A 36 7.22 0.61 -7.67
C THR A 36 5.84 1.04 -8.12
N ILE A 37 5.76 2.19 -8.78
CA ILE A 37 4.54 2.71 -9.40
C ILE A 37 4.72 2.64 -10.91
N LEU A 38 3.74 2.04 -11.59
CA LEU A 38 3.72 1.87 -13.03
C LEU A 38 2.50 2.61 -13.60
N ARG A 39 2.65 3.16 -14.82
CA ARG A 39 1.55 3.77 -15.60
C ARG A 39 0.85 4.98 -14.95
N ALA A 40 1.52 5.68 -14.03
CA ALA A 40 1.06 6.97 -13.54
C ALA A 40 1.41 8.08 -14.55
N VAL A 41 0.44 8.97 -14.84
CA VAL A 41 0.67 10.17 -15.69
C VAL A 41 1.60 11.15 -14.98
N ASP A 42 1.32 11.41 -13.70
CA ASP A 42 2.20 12.17 -12.80
C ASP A 42 2.80 11.20 -11.78
N LYS A 43 4.05 10.81 -12.02
CA LYS A 43 4.73 9.82 -11.19
C LYS A 43 5.13 10.38 -9.82
N GLU A 44 5.46 11.66 -9.72
CA GLU A 44 5.90 12.28 -8.47
C GLU A 44 4.74 12.43 -7.50
N SER A 45 3.61 12.99 -7.96
CA SER A 45 2.40 13.10 -7.13
C SER A 45 1.85 11.73 -6.72
N ALA A 46 1.88 10.74 -7.63
CA ALA A 46 1.47 9.38 -7.29
C ALA A 46 2.42 8.74 -6.26
N GLN A 47 3.72 8.99 -6.36
CA GLN A 47 4.70 8.47 -5.43
C GLN A 47 4.52 9.06 -4.03
N GLU A 48 4.38 10.37 -3.91
CA GLU A 48 4.11 11.07 -2.65
C GLU A 48 2.86 10.49 -1.99
N PHE A 49 1.73 10.47 -2.71
CA PHE A 49 0.46 9.97 -2.17
C PHE A 49 0.52 8.49 -1.72
N VAL A 50 1.14 7.61 -2.52
CA VAL A 50 1.22 6.18 -2.16
C VAL A 50 2.17 5.96 -0.99
N GLN A 51 3.25 6.74 -0.87
CA GLN A 51 4.17 6.68 0.26
C GLN A 51 3.50 7.16 1.55
N GLU A 52 2.82 8.31 1.52
CA GLU A 52 2.04 8.81 2.66
C GLU A 52 0.97 7.81 3.08
N THR A 53 0.22 7.26 2.11
CA THR A 53 -0.78 6.23 2.37
C THR A 53 -0.17 5.00 3.04
N LEU A 54 1.00 4.54 2.56
CA LEU A 54 1.70 3.39 3.14
C LEU A 54 2.13 3.67 4.57
N GLN A 55 2.63 4.88 4.85
CA GLN A 55 2.98 5.30 6.20
C GLN A 55 1.75 5.29 7.12
N GLU A 56 0.65 5.90 6.72
CA GLU A 56 -0.58 5.90 7.51
C GLU A 56 -1.13 4.48 7.76
N VAL A 57 -1.08 3.60 6.76
CA VAL A 57 -1.49 2.20 6.90
C VAL A 57 -0.62 1.49 7.93
N TRP A 58 0.66 1.80 7.99
CA TRP A 58 1.57 1.25 8.99
C TRP A 58 1.28 1.80 10.39
N GLU A 59 1.10 3.12 10.52
CA GLU A 59 0.84 3.78 11.81
C GLU A 59 -0.53 3.43 12.40
N THR A 60 -1.50 3.07 11.55
CA THR A 60 -2.86 2.68 11.96
C THR A 60 -3.10 1.17 11.92
N ALA A 61 -2.04 0.35 11.90
CA ALA A 61 -2.14 -1.11 11.80
C ALA A 61 -3.07 -1.74 12.85
N ASP A 62 -3.07 -1.23 14.08
CA ASP A 62 -3.90 -1.74 15.16
C ASP A 62 -5.41 -1.57 14.88
N ASP A 63 -5.80 -0.58 14.07
CA ASP A 63 -7.21 -0.29 13.75
C ASP A 63 -7.80 -1.21 12.68
N TRP A 64 -6.96 -1.69 11.74
CA TRP A 64 -7.42 -2.45 10.57
C TRP A 64 -6.90 -3.89 10.51
N PHE A 65 -5.78 -4.23 11.16
CA PHE A 65 -5.18 -5.56 11.08
C PHE A 65 -5.60 -6.49 12.23
N ILE A 66 -5.91 -5.96 13.42
CA ILE A 66 -6.20 -6.74 14.65
C ILE A 66 -7.70 -7.08 14.79
N ARG A 67 -8.54 -6.64 13.85
CA ARG A 67 -10.00 -6.76 13.95
C ARG A 67 -10.55 -8.11 13.52
#